data_AF-A0A1V5U703-F1
#
_entry.id   AF-A0A1V5U703-F1
#
_cell.length_a   1.000
_cell.length_b   1.000
_cell.length_c   1.000
_cell.angle_alpha   90.00
_cell.angle_beta   90.00
_cell.angle_gamma   90.00
#
_symmetry.space_group_name_H-M   'P 1'
#
loop_
_entity.id
_entity.type
_entity.pdbx_description
1 polymer ?
#
loop_
_entity_poly.entity_id
_entity_poly.type
_entity_poly.pdbx_seq_one_letter_code
_entity_poly.pdbx_strand_id
1 'polypeptide(L)'
;MALIEWSSNLSVGVSEMDDQHKKLIKMINDLHEAMKTGKGKEITAKIVADLINYTHTHFSAEEKYMAQFKYPDIDKQKAAHAAFVKKISDIQKSVNAGQLVTMDVMKFLNSWLTEHIIGMDKKYTSFFNGGGLK
;
A
#
# COMPACT_ATOMS: atom_id res chain seq x y z
N MET A 1 2.67 12.41 -15.80
CA MET A 1 2.76 12.73 -14.36
C MET A 1 2.30 11.53 -13.57
N ALA A 2 3.02 11.21 -12.51
CA ALA A 2 2.66 10.13 -11.59
C ALA A 2 1.33 10.45 -10.89
N LEU A 3 0.58 9.43 -10.49
CA LEU A 3 -0.61 9.63 -9.66
C LEU A 3 -0.22 10.00 -8.23
N ILE A 4 0.84 9.36 -7.73
CA ILE A 4 1.39 9.57 -6.39
C ILE A 4 2.87 9.88 -6.52
N GLU A 5 3.30 11.00 -5.95
CA GLU A 5 4.71 11.38 -5.89
C GLU A 5 5.25 11.13 -4.49
N TRP A 6 6.38 10.43 -4.40
CA TRP A 6 7.08 10.27 -3.12
C TRP A 6 7.51 11.63 -2.60
N SER A 7 7.30 11.86 -1.30
CA SER A 7 7.78 13.05 -0.60
C SER A 7 8.21 12.68 0.82
N SER A 8 8.98 13.55 1.47
CA SER A 8 9.35 13.38 2.88
C SER A 8 8.13 13.28 3.81
N ASN A 9 6.96 13.75 3.38
CA ASN A 9 5.72 13.61 4.13
C ASN A 9 5.19 12.17 4.17
N LEU A 10 5.64 11.30 3.28
CA LEU A 10 5.32 9.86 3.26
C LEU A 10 6.41 8.99 3.89
N SER A 11 7.51 9.60 4.33
CA SER A 11 8.55 8.90 5.08
C SER A 11 8.08 8.67 6.52
N VAL A 12 8.32 7.45 7.01
CA VAL A 12 8.15 7.07 8.42
C VAL A 12 9.50 7.03 9.15
N GLY A 13 10.59 7.46 8.52
CA GLY A 13 11.91 7.52 9.13
C GLY A 13 12.50 6.15 9.47
N VAL A 14 12.05 5.11 8.77
CA VAL A 14 12.59 3.75 8.81
C VAL A 14 12.85 3.30 7.38
N SER A 15 14.13 3.18 7.00
CA SER A 15 14.54 2.99 5.59
C SER A 15 13.85 1.80 4.94
N GLU A 16 13.72 0.68 5.66
CA GLU A 16 13.05 -0.52 5.15
C GLU A 16 11.57 -0.24 4.82
N MET A 17 10.84 0.47 5.71
CA MET A 17 9.42 0.79 5.52
C MET A 17 9.25 1.81 4.40
N ASP A 18 10.12 2.82 4.34
CA ASP A 18 10.11 3.83 3.27
C ASP A 18 10.32 3.20 1.88
N ASP A 19 11.22 2.22 1.78
CA ASP A 19 11.47 1.52 0.52
C ASP A 19 10.28 0.64 0.11
N GLN A 20 9.59 0.05 1.09
CA GLN A 20 8.34 -0.67 0.85
C GLN A 20 7.22 0.27 0.39
N HIS A 21 7.05 1.43 1.02
CA HIS A 21 6.08 2.44 0.60
C HIS A 21 6.36 2.96 -0.81
N LYS A 22 7.62 3.26 -1.14
CA LYS A 22 8.02 3.68 -2.51
C LYS A 22 7.67 2.62 -3.54
N LYS A 23 7.85 1.34 -3.21
CA LYS A 23 7.49 0.24 -4.12
C LYS A 23 5.97 0.10 -4.30
N LEU A 24 5.18 0.26 -3.23
CA LEU A 24 3.71 0.34 -3.34
C LEU A 24 3.26 1.51 -4.23
N ILE A 25 3.83 2.69 -4.01
CA ILE A 25 3.57 3.88 -4.83
C ILE A 25 3.92 3.63 -6.29
N LYS A 26 5.06 2.99 -6.55
CA LYS A 26 5.45 2.61 -7.91
C LYS A 26 4.42 1.69 -8.55
N MET A 27 3.98 0.63 -7.86
CA MET A 27 2.97 -0.30 -8.39
C MET A 27 1.63 0.40 -8.70
N ILE A 28 1.19 1.33 -7.85
CA ILE A 28 -0.02 2.12 -8.10
C ILE A 28 0.17 3.04 -9.30
N ASN A 29 1.33 3.66 -9.44
CA ASN A 29 1.64 4.49 -10.60
C ASN A 29 1.72 3.67 -11.90
N ASP A 30 2.31 2.47 -11.87
CA ASP A 30 2.37 1.55 -13.01
C ASP A 30 0.95 1.12 -13.43
N LEU A 31 0.05 0.87 -12.46
CA LEU A 31 -1.35 0.56 -12.72
C LEU A 31 -2.07 1.74 -13.38
N HIS A 32 -1.86 2.95 -12.86
CA HIS A 32 -2.43 4.17 -13.44
C HIS A 32 -1.97 4.39 -14.88
N GLU A 33 -0.68 4.20 -15.15
CA GLU A 33 -0.12 4.33 -16.49
C GLU A 33 -0.70 3.28 -17.44
N ALA A 34 -0.78 2.02 -16.99
CA ALA A 34 -1.37 0.93 -17.76
C ALA A 34 -2.82 1.24 -18.17
N MET A 35 -3.61 1.85 -17.29
CA MET A 35 -4.96 2.32 -17.60
C MET A 35 -4.95 3.45 -18.63
N LYS A 36 -4.08 4.46 -18.48
CA LYS A 36 -4.04 5.63 -19.38
C LYS A 36 -3.59 5.28 -20.79
N THR A 37 -2.63 4.37 -20.94
CA THR A 37 -2.12 3.97 -22.26
C THR A 37 -2.91 2.81 -22.87
N GLY A 38 -4.01 2.39 -22.23
CA GLY A 38 -4.85 1.29 -22.72
C GLY A 38 -4.10 -0.04 -22.80
N LYS A 39 -3.20 -0.33 -21.85
CA LYS A 39 -2.55 -1.65 -21.79
C LYS A 39 -3.61 -2.73 -21.64
N GLY A 40 -3.34 -3.90 -22.25
CA GLY A 40 -4.27 -5.02 -22.28
C GLY A 40 -4.67 -5.49 -20.88
N LYS A 41 -5.86 -6.10 -20.77
CA LYS A 41 -6.45 -6.58 -19.52
C LYS A 41 -5.50 -7.48 -18.72
N GLU A 42 -4.68 -8.30 -19.40
CA GLU A 42 -3.69 -9.18 -18.78
C GLU A 42 -2.63 -8.42 -17.98
N ILE A 43 -2.14 -7.29 -18.52
CA ILE A 43 -1.13 -6.46 -17.84
C ILE A 43 -1.74 -5.83 -16.59
N THR A 44 -2.95 -5.28 -16.71
CA THR A 44 -3.68 -4.69 -15.58
C THR A 44 -3.97 -5.73 -14.49
N ALA A 45 -4.43 -6.92 -14.87
CA ALA A 45 -4.68 -8.02 -13.94
C ALA A 45 -3.40 -8.45 -13.21
N LYS A 46 -2.28 -8.54 -13.93
CA LYS A 46 -0.97 -8.84 -13.35
C LYS A 46 -0.55 -7.79 -12.32
N ILE A 47 -0.64 -6.50 -12.66
CA ILE A 47 -0.25 -5.42 -11.73
C ILE A 47 -1.12 -5.45 -10.47
N VAL A 48 -2.43 -5.70 -10.60
CA VAL A 48 -3.33 -5.82 -9.43
C VAL A 48 -2.95 -7.03 -8.57
N ALA A 49 -2.62 -8.17 -9.17
CA ALA A 49 -2.16 -9.35 -8.42
C ALA A 49 -0.83 -9.09 -7.70
N ASP A 50 0.13 -8.45 -8.37
CA ASP A 50 1.42 -8.08 -7.80
C ASP A 50 1.26 -7.08 -6.64
N LEU A 51 0.34 -6.11 -6.79
CA LEU A 51 0.00 -5.15 -5.74
C LEU A 51 -0.52 -5.87 -4.48
N ILE A 52 -1.45 -6.83 -4.63
CA ILE A 52 -2.00 -7.61 -3.50
C ILE A 52 -0.91 -8.38 -2.77
N ASN A 53 -0.09 -9.12 -3.52
CA ASN A 53 1.00 -9.90 -2.94
C ASN A 53 1.98 -9.00 -2.18
N TYR A 54 2.25 -7.82 -2.72
CA TYR A 54 3.18 -6.90 -2.10
C TYR A 54 2.60 -6.20 -0.87
N THR A 55 1.31 -5.88 -0.82
CA THR A 55 0.69 -5.38 0.42
C THR A 55 0.70 -6.42 1.53
N HIS A 56 0.46 -7.70 1.22
CA HIS A 56 0.63 -8.75 2.23
C HIS A 56 2.05 -8.79 2.81
N THR A 57 3.06 -8.66 1.94
CA THR A 57 4.47 -8.64 2.36
C THR A 57 4.74 -7.43 3.27
N HIS A 58 4.30 -6.24 2.84
CA HIS A 58 4.49 -5.01 3.56
C HIS A 58 3.80 -5.01 4.93
N PHE A 59 2.50 -5.30 4.97
CA PHE A 59 1.74 -5.34 6.23
C PHE A 59 2.26 -6.40 7.19
N SER A 60 2.72 -7.55 6.69
CA SER A 60 3.35 -8.56 7.55
C SER A 60 4.64 -8.05 8.21
N ALA A 61 5.44 -7.27 7.48
CA ALA A 61 6.66 -6.67 8.02
C ALA A 61 6.34 -5.62 9.10
N GLU A 62 5.41 -4.72 8.82
CA GLU A 62 4.95 -3.73 9.81
C GLU A 62 4.38 -4.39 11.06
N GLU A 63 3.49 -5.37 10.89
CA GLU A 63 2.85 -6.08 12.00
C GLU A 63 3.84 -6.85 12.86
N LYS A 64 4.87 -7.42 12.24
CA LYS A 64 5.99 -8.05 12.95
C LYS A 64 6.73 -7.02 13.80
N TYR A 65 7.09 -5.86 13.25
CA TYR A 65 7.80 -4.82 13.99
C TYR A 65 6.92 -4.19 15.08
N MET A 66 5.64 -3.92 14.80
CA MET A 66 4.67 -3.46 15.80
C MET A 66 4.57 -4.43 16.97
N ALA A 67 4.51 -5.74 16.71
CA ALA A 67 4.48 -6.74 17.77
C ALA A 67 5.80 -6.77 18.57
N GLN A 68 6.94 -6.74 17.87
CA GLN A 68 8.28 -6.74 18.47
C GLN A 68 8.50 -5.53 19.39
N PHE A 69 8.07 -4.33 18.97
CA PHE A 69 8.24 -3.09 19.72
C PHE A 69 7.04 -2.72 20.58
N LYS A 70 6.08 -3.64 20.75
CA LYS A 70 4.89 -3.49 21.60
C LYS A 70 4.09 -2.23 21.29
N TYR A 71 3.87 -1.96 20.01
CA TYR A 71 3.04 -0.84 19.56
C TYR A 71 1.59 -1.03 20.03
N PRO A 72 1.02 -0.07 20.79
CA PRO A 72 -0.26 -0.26 21.47
C PRO A 72 -1.45 -0.35 20.51
N ASP A 73 -1.40 0.31 19.36
CA ASP A 73 -2.50 0.38 18.40
C ASP A 73 -2.42 -0.69 17.30
N ILE A 74 -1.69 -1.79 17.53
CA ILE A 74 -1.48 -2.87 16.54
C ILE A 74 -2.79 -3.45 16.01
N ASP A 75 -3.81 -3.62 16.85
CA ASP A 75 -5.10 -4.19 16.43
C ASP A 75 -5.85 -3.25 15.48
N LYS A 76 -5.76 -1.94 15.71
CA LYS A 76 -6.33 -0.93 14.83
C LYS A 76 -5.62 -0.91 13.47
N GLN A 77 -4.29 -1.06 13.47
CA GLN A 77 -3.49 -1.16 12.26
C GLN A 77 -3.88 -2.39 11.43
N LYS A 78 -3.92 -3.57 12.06
CA LYS A 78 -4.34 -4.84 11.45
C LYS A 78 -5.74 -4.77 10.85
N ALA A 79 -6.68 -4.11 11.53
CA ALA A 79 -8.04 -3.92 11.01
C ALA A 79 -8.04 -3.07 9.73
N ALA A 80 -7.25 -2.00 9.68
CA ALA A 80 -7.09 -1.19 8.47
C ALA A 80 -6.45 -1.98 7.33
N HIS A 81 -5.39 -2.74 7.60
CA HIS A 81 -4.73 -3.62 6.63
C HIS A 81 -5.70 -4.66 6.05
N ALA A 82 -6.44 -5.35 6.91
CA ALA A 82 -7.41 -6.36 6.49
C ALA A 82 -8.52 -5.76 5.61
N ALA A 83 -9.01 -4.57 5.94
CA ALA A 83 -10.00 -3.86 5.13
C ALA A 83 -9.45 -3.48 3.74
N PHE A 84 -8.20 -3.03 3.68
CA PHE A 84 -7.53 -2.72 2.41
C PHE A 84 -7.35 -3.97 1.55
N VAL A 85 -6.77 -5.03 2.11
CA VAL A 85 -6.57 -6.33 1.44
C VAL A 85 -7.88 -6.86 0.88
N LYS A 86 -8.97 -6.78 1.66
CA LYS A 86 -10.29 -7.19 1.18
C LYS A 86 -10.72 -6.36 -0.04
N LYS A 87 -10.57 -5.04 0.02
CA LYS A 87 -10.98 -4.15 -1.08
C LYS A 87 -10.20 -4.41 -2.36
N ILE A 88 -8.88 -4.59 -2.28
CA ILE A 88 -8.05 -4.92 -3.44
C ILE A 88 -8.34 -6.32 -3.99
N SER A 89 -8.67 -7.28 -3.13
CA SER A 89 -9.10 -8.62 -3.56
C SER A 89 -10.43 -8.57 -4.32
N ASP A 90 -11.37 -7.73 -3.88
CA ASP A 90 -12.64 -7.53 -4.58
C ASP A 90 -12.41 -6.88 -5.96
N ILE A 91 -11.45 -5.93 -6.07
CA ILE A 91 -11.00 -5.36 -7.35
C ILE A 91 -10.40 -6.43 -8.26
N GLN A 92 -9.53 -7.30 -7.73
CA GLN A 92 -8.92 -8.38 -8.52
C GLN A 92 -9.97 -9.33 -9.10
N LYS A 93 -10.98 -9.73 -8.31
CA LYS A 93 -12.09 -10.55 -8.80
C LYS A 93 -12.82 -9.89 -9.97
N SER A 94 -13.12 -8.60 -9.84
CA SER A 94 -13.71 -7.80 -10.91
C SER A 94 -12.86 -7.78 -12.18
N VAL A 95 -11.55 -7.55 -12.04
CA VAL A 95 -10.61 -7.52 -13.18
C VAL A 95 -10.51 -8.89 -13.85
N ASN A 96 -10.45 -9.98 -13.06
CA ASN A 96 -10.44 -11.35 -13.56
C ASN A 96 -11.75 -11.73 -14.26
N ALA A 97 -12.88 -11.15 -13.85
CA ALA A 97 -14.17 -11.25 -14.54
C ALA A 97 -14.26 -10.38 -15.81
N GLY A 98 -13.17 -9.71 -16.19
CA GLY A 98 -13.05 -8.93 -17.42
C GLY A 98 -13.46 -7.46 -17.29
N GLN A 99 -13.75 -6.99 -16.06
CA GLN A 99 -14.00 -5.57 -15.80
C GLN A 99 -12.70 -4.76 -15.88
N LEU A 100 -12.81 -3.51 -16.31
CA LEU A 100 -11.68 -2.60 -16.34
C LEU A 100 -11.48 -1.97 -14.97
N VAL A 101 -10.22 -1.72 -14.59
CA VAL A 101 -9.92 -0.88 -13.43
C VAL A 101 -10.41 0.55 -13.73
N THR A 102 -11.09 1.17 -12.77
CA THR A 102 -11.70 2.49 -12.93
C THR A 102 -10.88 3.57 -12.24
N MET A 103 -11.12 4.83 -12.59
CA MET A 103 -10.49 5.96 -11.89
C MET A 103 -10.88 6.03 -10.41
N ASP A 104 -12.03 5.49 -10.02
CA ASP A 104 -12.43 5.42 -8.61
C ASP A 104 -11.60 4.40 -7.82
N VAL A 105 -11.19 3.30 -8.45
CA VAL A 105 -10.20 2.38 -7.86
C VAL A 105 -8.88 3.11 -7.66
N MET A 106 -8.43 3.89 -8.64
CA MET A 106 -7.17 4.64 -8.53
C MET A 106 -7.21 5.71 -7.45
N LYS A 107 -8.33 6.45 -7.33
CA LYS A 107 -8.56 7.41 -6.24
C LYS A 107 -8.53 6.71 -4.89
N PHE A 108 -9.20 5.57 -4.76
CA PHE A 108 -9.19 4.78 -3.53
C PHE A 108 -7.76 4.35 -3.15
N LEU A 109 -6.99 3.78 -4.07
CA LEU A 109 -5.62 3.33 -3.81
C LEU A 109 -4.71 4.49 -3.37
N ASN A 110 -4.83 5.64 -4.04
CA ASN A 110 -4.08 6.84 -3.68
C ASN A 110 -4.46 7.37 -2.30
N SER A 111 -5.75 7.66 -2.08
CA SER A 111 -6.23 8.20 -0.81
C SER A 111 -5.90 7.25 0.34
N TRP A 112 -6.21 5.96 0.21
CA TRP A 112 -5.95 5.01 1.27
C TRP A 112 -4.47 4.93 1.62
N LEU A 113 -3.57 4.77 0.64
CA LEU A 113 -2.15 4.63 0.94
C LEU A 113 -1.57 5.90 1.58
N THR A 114 -1.90 7.07 1.03
CA THR A 114 -1.35 8.34 1.54
C THR A 114 -1.89 8.69 2.92
N GLU A 115 -3.20 8.52 3.14
CA GLU A 115 -3.84 8.78 4.43
C GLU A 115 -3.42 7.76 5.49
N HIS A 116 -3.20 6.50 5.11
CA HIS A 116 -2.72 5.45 6.01
C HIS A 116 -1.29 5.75 6.49
N ILE A 117 -0.38 6.04 5.55
CA ILE A 117 1.01 6.39 5.89
C ILE A 117 1.05 7.58 6.84
N ILE A 118 0.31 8.65 6.53
CA ILE A 118 0.35 9.89 7.30
C ILE A 118 -0.37 9.74 8.64
N GLY A 119 -1.54 9.09 8.65
CA GLY A 119 -2.45 9.05 9.79
C GLY A 119 -2.24 7.87 10.73
N MET A 120 -1.56 6.81 10.28
CA MET A 120 -1.37 5.56 11.02
C MET A 120 0.12 5.21 11.11
N ASP A 121 0.80 5.05 9.99
CA ASP A 121 2.15 4.46 9.97
C ASP A 121 3.18 5.35 10.66
N LYS A 122 3.10 6.67 10.44
CA LYS A 122 3.94 7.64 11.16
C LYS A 122 3.86 7.55 12.69
N LYS A 123 2.81 6.97 13.26
CA LYS A 123 2.67 6.84 14.71
C LYS A 123 3.54 5.73 15.28
N TYR A 124 3.86 4.68 14.52
CA TYR A 124 4.78 3.65 14.98
C TYR A 124 6.25 4.09 14.93
N THR A 125 6.57 5.18 14.22
CA THR A 125 7.96 5.64 13.98
C THR A 125 8.76 5.77 15.27
N SER A 126 8.20 6.38 16.31
CA SER A 126 8.89 6.57 17.59
C SER A 126 9.18 5.23 18.30
N PHE A 127 8.29 4.25 18.16
CA PHE A 127 8.45 2.90 18.72
C PHE A 127 9.53 2.13 17.99
N PHE A 128 9.53 2.17 16.65
CA PHE A 128 10.51 1.47 15.83
C PHE A 128 11.91 2.08 16.05
N ASN A 129 11.98 3.42 16.05
CA ASN A 129 13.22 4.15 16.30
C ASN A 129 13.77 3.95 17.72
N GLY A 130 12.90 3.85 18.73
CA GLY A 130 13.27 3.51 20.10
C GLY A 130 13.76 2.07 20.24
N GLY A 131 13.29 1.19 19.35
CA GLY A 131 13.70 -0.20 19.22
C GLY A 131 14.96 -0.46 18.39
N GLY A 132 15.55 0.60 17.81
CA GLY A 132 16.79 0.52 17.03
C GLY A 132 16.61 0.34 15.51
N LEU A 133 15.38 0.30 14.99
CA LEU A 133 15.17 0.43 13.54
C LEU A 133 15.40 1.88 13.09
N LYS A 134 15.92 2.04 11.88
CA LYS A 134 16.21 3.33 11.22
C LYS A 134 15.98 3.20 9.73
#